data_AF-A0A961IDQ5-F1
#
_entry.id   AF-A0A961IDQ5-F1
#
_cell.length_a   1.000
_cell.length_b   1.000
_cell.length_c   1.000
_cell.angle_alpha   90.00
_cell.angle_beta   90.00
_cell.angle_gamma   90.00
#
_symmetry.space_group_name_H-M   'P 1'
#
loop_
_entity.id
_entity.type
_entity.pdbx_description
1 polymer ?
#
loop_
_entity_poly.entity_id
_entity_poly.type
_entity_poly.pdbx_seq_one_letter_code
_entity_poly.pdbx_strand_id
1 'polypeptide(L)'
;LALHDYFFRYDAECHWLSRTVPALEYWPVRMLLGNYLLGSTNLIEWSQKLSPLLKWKRRPDVVVDVFIPEHNFVRFFEWYQKDFDYYPLWIVPYRAPRLYPWLSDEHAERMGTSFLIDCAVYGKPNDDPRIDYSELKKRKTYELNGIKTLISRNHYDETTFWSIYSRPRYESAKAGLDPDNLFGDLYQKFKPRN
;
A
#
# COMPACT_ATOMS: atom_id res chain seq x y z
N LEU A 1 16.80 0.25 -18.57
CA LEU A 1 15.39 0.71 -18.54
C LEU A 1 15.24 1.80 -19.56
N ALA A 2 14.33 1.63 -20.50
CA ALA A 2 14.03 2.62 -21.55
C ALA A 2 12.81 3.44 -21.14
N LEU A 3 12.62 4.62 -21.73
CA LEU A 3 11.54 5.55 -21.40
C LEU A 3 10.14 4.93 -21.53
N HIS A 4 9.97 3.93 -22.40
CA HIS A 4 8.70 3.21 -22.56
C HIS A 4 8.35 2.30 -21.38
N ASP A 5 9.34 1.88 -20.59
CA ASP A 5 9.11 1.13 -19.34
C ASP A 5 8.51 2.02 -18.24
N TYR A 6 8.63 3.35 -18.37
CA TYR A 6 8.20 4.35 -17.39
C TYR A 6 6.78 4.88 -17.65
N PHE A 7 6.35 4.94 -18.91
CA PHE A 7 5.03 5.45 -19.28
C PHE A 7 3.94 4.39 -19.11
N PHE A 8 3.43 4.27 -17.89
CA PHE A 8 2.20 3.55 -17.64
C PHE A 8 1.01 4.29 -18.28
N ARG A 9 0.26 3.60 -19.15
CA ARG A 9 -1.04 4.08 -19.64
C ARG A 9 -2.12 3.64 -18.67
N TYR A 10 -2.83 4.62 -18.08
CA TYR A 10 -4.02 4.46 -17.23
C TYR A 10 -5.21 3.73 -17.88
N ASP A 11 -5.05 3.18 -19.08
CA ASP A 11 -6.14 2.83 -19.98
C ASP A 11 -6.77 1.45 -19.71
N ALA A 12 -6.19 0.66 -18.81
CA ALA A 12 -6.67 -0.71 -18.57
C ALA A 12 -7.58 -0.85 -17.34
N GLU A 13 -7.22 -0.28 -16.18
CA GLU A 13 -8.00 -0.37 -14.92
C GLU A 13 -7.24 0.20 -13.70
N CYS A 14 -7.99 0.65 -12.70
CA CYS A 14 -7.44 1.08 -11.41
C CYS A 14 -7.03 -0.16 -10.60
N HIS A 15 -5.74 -0.28 -10.24
CA HIS A 15 -5.18 -1.33 -9.37
C HIS A 15 -5.00 -2.75 -9.94
N TRP A 16 -4.91 -2.94 -11.28
CA TRP A 16 -4.57 -4.25 -11.88
C TRP A 16 -5.52 -5.41 -11.53
N LEU A 17 -6.79 -5.11 -11.25
CA LEU A 17 -7.76 -6.14 -10.85
C LEU A 17 -7.96 -7.21 -11.95
N SER A 18 -7.89 -6.89 -13.24
CA SER A 18 -7.93 -7.90 -14.32
C SER A 18 -6.81 -8.93 -14.24
N ARG A 19 -5.61 -8.58 -13.78
CA ARG A 19 -4.50 -9.54 -13.65
C ARG A 19 -4.79 -10.64 -12.65
N THR A 20 -5.66 -10.36 -11.67
CA THR A 20 -6.09 -11.36 -10.70
C THR A 20 -7.12 -12.34 -11.25
N VAL A 21 -7.72 -12.04 -12.41
CA VAL A 21 -8.71 -12.90 -13.07
C VAL A 21 -8.14 -13.41 -14.40
N PRO A 22 -7.76 -14.70 -14.49
CA PRO A 22 -7.21 -15.28 -15.70
C PRO A 22 -8.08 -15.01 -16.92
N ALA A 23 -7.44 -14.73 -18.05
CA ALA A 23 -8.05 -14.49 -19.36
C ALA A 23 -8.71 -13.11 -19.61
N LEU A 24 -8.91 -12.25 -18.59
CA LEU A 24 -9.44 -10.90 -18.81
C LEU A 24 -8.47 -9.94 -19.53
N GLU A 25 -7.19 -10.31 -19.65
CA GLU A 25 -6.21 -9.58 -20.46
C GLU A 25 -6.42 -9.79 -21.98
N TYR A 26 -7.13 -10.85 -22.41
CA TYR A 26 -7.40 -11.09 -23.83
C TYR A 26 -8.55 -10.21 -24.31
N TRP A 27 -8.31 -9.41 -25.36
CA TRP A 27 -9.30 -8.49 -25.96
C TRP A 27 -10.70 -9.12 -26.17
N PRO A 28 -10.84 -10.34 -26.74
CA PRO A 28 -12.16 -10.94 -26.94
C PRO A 28 -12.88 -11.27 -25.63
N VAL A 29 -12.13 -11.73 -24.62
CA VAL A 29 -12.66 -12.08 -23.29
C VAL A 29 -13.05 -10.81 -22.54
N ARG A 30 -12.24 -9.76 -22.63
CA ARG A 30 -12.53 -8.43 -22.08
C ARG A 30 -13.78 -7.82 -22.71
N MET A 31 -13.96 -7.93 -24.02
CA MET A 31 -15.17 -7.44 -24.68
C MET A 31 -16.43 -8.19 -24.22
N LEU A 32 -16.36 -9.52 -24.09
CA LEU A 32 -17.53 -10.35 -23.78
C LEU A 32 -17.88 -10.36 -22.29
N LEU A 33 -16.87 -10.43 -21.41
CA LEU A 33 -17.05 -10.58 -19.96
C LEU A 33 -16.73 -9.31 -19.18
N GLY A 34 -16.10 -8.31 -19.79
CA GLY A 34 -15.67 -7.09 -19.12
C GLY A 34 -16.83 -6.33 -18.47
N ASN A 35 -17.94 -6.12 -19.18
CA ASN A 35 -19.08 -5.40 -18.60
C ASN A 35 -19.77 -6.14 -17.44
N TYR A 36 -19.54 -7.45 -17.30
CA TYR A 36 -20.13 -8.28 -16.25
C TYR A 36 -19.18 -8.49 -15.06
N LEU A 37 -17.87 -8.60 -15.33
CA LEU A 37 -16.84 -8.86 -14.34
C LEU A 37 -16.08 -7.59 -13.90
N LEU A 38 -15.82 -6.66 -14.82
CA LEU A 38 -15.10 -5.42 -14.55
C LEU A 38 -16.09 -4.34 -14.10
N GLY A 39 -16.03 -4.04 -12.82
CA GLY A 39 -16.82 -3.00 -12.15
C GLY A 39 -16.60 -3.17 -10.66
N SER A 40 -16.29 -2.09 -9.93
CA SER A 40 -15.87 -2.19 -8.52
C SER A 40 -16.87 -2.98 -7.67
N THR A 41 -18.17 -2.81 -7.89
CA THR A 41 -19.24 -3.54 -7.20
C THR A 41 -19.23 -5.04 -7.52
N ASN A 42 -19.16 -5.39 -8.81
CA ASN A 42 -19.19 -6.79 -9.25
C ASN A 42 -17.90 -7.53 -8.84
N LEU A 43 -16.74 -6.86 -8.92
CA LEU A 43 -15.46 -7.40 -8.46
C LEU A 43 -15.48 -7.70 -6.96
N ILE A 44 -16.07 -6.83 -6.15
CA ILE A 44 -16.22 -7.05 -4.71
C ILE A 44 -17.15 -8.23 -4.45
N GLU A 45 -18.30 -8.33 -5.11
CA GLU A 45 -19.22 -9.46 -4.97
C GLU A 45 -18.58 -10.80 -5.39
N TRP A 46 -17.88 -10.82 -6.53
CA TRP A 46 -17.17 -12.02 -7.00
C TRP A 46 -16.01 -12.37 -6.08
N SER A 47 -15.24 -11.40 -5.60
CA SER A 47 -14.18 -11.61 -4.61
C SER A 47 -14.73 -12.20 -3.30
N GLN A 48 -15.92 -11.79 -2.86
CA GLN A 48 -16.58 -12.37 -1.69
C GLN A 48 -17.05 -13.80 -1.95
N LYS A 49 -17.62 -14.09 -3.13
CA LYS A 49 -18.06 -15.44 -3.52
C LYS A 49 -16.88 -16.41 -3.74
N LEU A 50 -15.76 -15.92 -4.27
CA LEU A 50 -14.52 -16.67 -4.49
C LEU A 50 -13.61 -16.70 -3.24
N SER A 51 -13.94 -15.96 -2.19
CA SER A 51 -13.22 -15.95 -0.91
C SER A 51 -12.89 -17.36 -0.38
N PRO A 52 -13.80 -18.37 -0.41
CA PRO A 52 -13.50 -19.73 0.06
C PRO A 52 -12.40 -20.44 -0.76
N LEU A 53 -12.26 -20.12 -2.05
CA LEU A 53 -11.23 -20.65 -2.95
C LEU A 53 -9.91 -19.87 -2.79
N LEU A 54 -10.00 -18.55 -2.56
CA LEU A 54 -8.85 -17.67 -2.27
C LEU A 54 -8.25 -17.90 -0.87
N LYS A 55 -8.99 -18.51 0.06
CA LYS A 55 -8.51 -18.91 1.40
C LYS A 55 -7.34 -19.91 1.40
N TRP A 56 -6.97 -20.48 0.24
CA TRP A 56 -5.77 -21.31 0.12
C TRP A 56 -4.47 -20.50 0.25
N LYS A 57 -4.49 -19.19 -0.04
CA LYS A 57 -3.31 -18.33 0.21
C LYS A 57 -3.22 -17.99 1.70
N ARG A 58 -2.13 -18.45 2.35
CA ARG A 58 -1.83 -18.13 3.77
C ARG A 58 -1.75 -16.63 4.05
N ARG A 59 -1.30 -15.83 3.06
CA ARG A 59 -1.17 -14.38 3.16
C ARG A 59 -1.72 -13.73 1.89
N PRO A 60 -2.38 -12.57 1.99
CA PRO A 60 -2.80 -11.82 0.82
C PRO A 60 -1.58 -11.24 0.10
N ASP A 61 -1.73 -11.07 -1.21
CA ASP A 61 -0.73 -10.41 -2.07
C ASP A 61 -0.48 -8.98 -1.57
N VAL A 62 0.73 -8.48 -1.79
CA VAL A 62 1.14 -7.16 -1.30
C VAL A 62 0.48 -6.10 -2.16
N VAL A 63 -0.35 -5.29 -1.50
CA VAL A 63 -0.95 -4.08 -2.03
C VAL A 63 -0.62 -2.97 -1.04
N VAL A 64 0.26 -2.03 -1.39
CA VAL A 64 0.62 -0.92 -0.49
C VAL A 64 1.27 0.21 -1.27
N ASP A 65 0.99 1.43 -0.80
CA ASP A 65 1.67 2.65 -1.26
C ASP A 65 2.61 3.11 -0.15
N VAL A 66 3.83 3.49 -0.54
CA VAL A 66 4.83 4.03 0.39
C VAL A 66 5.36 5.34 -0.14
N PHE A 67 5.46 6.33 0.74
CA PHE A 67 5.97 7.65 0.40
C PHE A 67 7.40 7.73 0.92
N ILE A 68 8.35 7.86 -0.01
CA ILE A 68 9.78 7.88 0.28
C ILE A 68 10.29 9.33 0.10
N PRO A 69 11.03 9.88 1.06
CA PRO A 69 11.73 11.15 0.88
C PRO A 69 12.65 11.09 -0.34
N GLU A 70 12.63 12.12 -1.19
CA GLU A 70 13.41 12.20 -2.43
C GLU A 70 14.90 11.83 -2.25
N HIS A 71 15.52 12.28 -1.15
CA HIS A 71 16.94 12.04 -0.88
C HIS A 71 17.26 10.58 -0.52
N ASN A 72 16.27 9.79 -0.11
CA ASN A 72 16.40 8.36 0.17
C ASN A 72 15.91 7.48 -0.99
N PHE A 73 15.35 8.07 -2.04
CA PHE A 73 14.73 7.29 -3.12
C PHE A 73 15.71 6.42 -3.90
N VAL A 74 16.93 6.88 -4.15
CA VAL A 74 17.95 6.06 -4.84
C VAL A 74 18.22 4.78 -4.06
N ARG A 75 18.44 4.89 -2.75
CA ARG A 75 18.64 3.73 -1.84
C ARG A 75 17.43 2.81 -1.81
N PHE A 76 16.22 3.38 -1.82
CA PHE A 76 14.99 2.61 -1.92
C PHE A 76 14.92 1.82 -3.22
N PHE A 77 15.22 2.47 -4.35
CA PHE A 77 15.10 1.86 -5.65
C PHE A 77 16.15 0.76 -5.85
N GLU A 78 17.40 0.97 -5.44
CA GLU A 78 18.45 -0.07 -5.47
C GLU A 78 18.03 -1.31 -4.67
N TRP A 79 17.53 -1.12 -3.45
CA TRP A 79 16.97 -2.21 -2.65
C TRP A 79 15.77 -2.86 -3.35
N TYR A 80 14.89 -2.06 -3.95
CA TYR A 80 13.70 -2.57 -4.62
C TYR A 80 14.07 -3.49 -5.78
N GLN A 81 15.04 -3.08 -6.61
CA GLN A 81 15.52 -3.85 -7.75
C GLN A 81 16.18 -5.16 -7.31
N LYS A 82 16.91 -5.16 -6.19
CA LYS A 82 17.70 -6.31 -5.74
C LYS A 82 16.89 -7.31 -4.91
N ASP A 83 16.13 -6.81 -3.94
CA ASP A 83 15.55 -7.64 -2.88
C ASP A 83 14.04 -7.77 -2.99
N PHE A 84 13.35 -6.75 -3.52
CA PHE A 84 11.89 -6.79 -3.66
C PHE A 84 11.44 -7.34 -5.02
N ASP A 85 12.20 -7.06 -6.09
CA ASP A 85 12.09 -7.60 -7.44
C ASP A 85 10.65 -7.92 -7.87
N TYR A 86 9.88 -6.87 -8.12
CA TYR A 86 8.51 -6.98 -8.60
C TYR A 86 8.18 -5.80 -9.50
N TYR A 87 7.59 -6.06 -10.66
CA TYR A 87 7.26 -5.02 -11.62
C TYR A 87 5.87 -5.25 -12.21
N PRO A 88 5.17 -4.17 -12.60
CA PRO A 88 5.62 -2.77 -12.57
C PRO A 88 5.59 -2.13 -11.18
N LEU A 89 6.52 -1.21 -10.93
CA LEU A 89 6.50 -0.29 -9.78
C LEU A 89 5.95 1.05 -10.23
N TRP A 90 4.93 1.53 -9.54
CA TRP A 90 4.38 2.86 -9.76
C TRP A 90 5.23 3.89 -9.02
N ILE A 91 5.58 4.98 -9.71
CA ILE A 91 6.42 6.05 -9.17
C ILE A 91 5.76 7.37 -9.50
N VAL A 92 5.32 8.09 -8.46
CA VAL A 92 4.70 9.41 -8.58
C VAL A 92 5.42 10.40 -7.68
N PRO A 93 6.33 11.24 -8.21
CA PRO A 93 6.95 12.30 -7.44
C PRO A 93 5.94 13.43 -7.20
N TYR A 94 5.83 13.91 -5.96
CA TYR A 94 4.95 15.02 -5.61
C TYR A 94 5.51 15.84 -4.44
N ARG A 95 5.19 17.14 -4.42
CA ARG A 95 5.55 18.03 -3.33
C ARG A 95 4.30 18.41 -2.54
N ALA A 96 4.26 18.02 -1.28
CA ALA A 96 3.19 18.42 -0.38
C ALA A 96 3.38 19.89 0.04
N PRO A 97 2.35 20.76 -0.03
CA PRO A 97 2.44 22.13 0.46
C PRO A 97 2.76 22.20 1.95
N ARG A 98 2.27 21.22 2.71
CA ARG A 98 2.60 20.94 4.11
C ARG A 98 2.70 19.44 4.28
N LEU A 99 3.65 18.98 5.10
CA LEU A 99 3.70 17.57 5.48
C LEU A 99 2.43 17.15 6.21
N TYR A 100 2.15 15.85 6.13
CA TYR A 100 0.92 15.28 6.64
C TYR A 100 0.73 15.56 8.15
N PRO A 101 -0.37 16.21 8.56
CA PRO A 101 -0.55 16.66 9.94
C PRO A 101 -0.72 15.52 10.94
N TRP A 102 -1.07 14.31 10.47
CA TRP A 102 -1.19 13.11 11.29
C TRP A 102 0.15 12.41 11.57
N LEU A 103 1.26 12.90 11.04
CA LEU A 103 2.59 12.40 11.41
C LEU A 103 3.01 12.97 12.76
N SER A 104 3.83 12.22 13.48
CA SER A 104 4.55 12.75 14.63
C SER A 104 5.56 13.81 14.19
N ASP A 105 5.89 14.74 15.08
CA ASP A 105 6.88 15.77 14.77
C ASP A 105 8.27 15.16 14.57
N GLU A 106 8.62 14.18 15.40
CA GLU A 106 9.87 13.42 15.27
C GLU A 106 9.99 12.74 13.90
N HIS A 107 8.93 12.08 13.40
CA HIS A 107 8.99 11.42 12.10
C HIS A 107 8.98 12.41 10.93
N ALA A 108 8.26 13.52 11.07
CA ALA A 108 8.29 14.61 10.10
C ALA A 108 9.69 15.25 9.99
N GLU A 109 10.38 15.44 11.10
CA GLU A 109 11.77 15.90 11.15
C GLU A 109 12.72 14.88 10.51
N ARG A 110 12.55 13.57 10.81
CA ARG A 110 13.33 12.50 10.17
C ARG A 110 13.12 12.44 8.66
N MET A 111 11.93 12.76 8.16
CA MET A 111 11.69 12.90 6.72
C MET A 111 12.39 14.12 6.14
N GLY A 112 12.49 15.24 6.87
CA GLY A 112 13.32 16.39 6.49
C GLY A 112 12.94 17.14 5.21
N THR A 113 11.87 16.73 4.52
CA THR A 113 11.43 17.28 3.23
C THR A 113 9.94 17.08 3.02
N SER A 114 9.32 17.95 2.22
CA SER A 114 7.97 17.76 1.71
C SER A 114 7.91 17.24 0.28
N PHE A 115 9.07 16.99 -0.35
CA PHE A 115 9.15 16.37 -1.66
C PHE A 115 9.29 14.85 -1.52
N LEU A 116 8.20 14.15 -1.80
CA LEU A 116 8.05 12.72 -1.59
C LEU A 116 7.84 12.02 -2.93
N ILE A 117 8.22 10.75 -2.98
CA ILE A 117 7.99 9.88 -4.13
C ILE A 117 7.08 8.76 -3.67
N ASP A 118 5.85 8.77 -4.19
CA ASP A 118 4.90 7.69 -3.98
C ASP A 118 5.30 6.48 -4.81
N CYS A 119 5.49 5.36 -4.13
CA CYS A 119 5.91 4.10 -4.67
C CYS A 119 4.85 3.03 -4.38
N ALA A 120 3.99 2.77 -5.36
CA ALA A 120 2.86 1.85 -5.20
C ALA A 120 3.12 0.46 -5.80
N VAL A 121 2.76 -0.57 -5.03
CA VAL A 121 2.85 -1.98 -5.42
C VAL A 121 1.45 -2.58 -5.35
N TYR A 122 1.01 -3.18 -6.46
CA TYR A 122 -0.29 -3.82 -6.57
C TYR A 122 -0.13 -5.27 -7.01
N GLY A 123 -0.24 -6.21 -6.06
CA GLY A 123 -0.39 -7.63 -6.37
C GLY A 123 0.90 -8.45 -6.37
N LYS A 124 1.95 -8.05 -5.63
CA LYS A 124 3.13 -8.94 -5.47
C LYS A 124 2.70 -10.19 -4.70
N PRO A 125 2.90 -11.41 -5.23
CA PRO A 125 2.63 -12.64 -4.51
C PRO A 125 3.36 -12.68 -3.16
N ASN A 126 2.67 -13.11 -2.11
CA ASN A 126 3.22 -13.18 -0.76
C ASN A 126 3.08 -14.56 -0.12
N ASP A 127 3.34 -15.59 -0.91
CA ASP A 127 3.20 -17.00 -0.56
C ASP A 127 4.51 -17.68 -0.17
N ASP A 128 5.67 -17.02 -0.31
CA ASP A 128 6.95 -17.56 0.20
C ASP A 128 6.87 -17.75 1.73
N PRO A 129 7.03 -18.98 2.24
CA PRO A 129 6.93 -19.25 3.68
C PRO A 129 8.08 -18.63 4.48
N ARG A 130 9.21 -18.29 3.85
CA ARG A 130 10.41 -17.76 4.50
C ARG A 130 10.42 -16.25 4.61
N ILE A 131 9.67 -15.54 3.75
CA ILE A 131 9.71 -14.08 3.63
C ILE A 131 8.29 -13.53 3.61
N ASP A 132 7.94 -12.63 4.53
CA ASP A 132 6.75 -11.78 4.37
C ASP A 132 7.15 -10.48 3.66
N TYR A 133 6.85 -10.38 2.37
CA TYR A 133 7.17 -9.19 1.57
C TYR A 133 6.44 -7.94 2.06
N SER A 134 5.28 -8.08 2.70
CA SER A 134 4.57 -6.95 3.30
C SER A 134 5.35 -6.39 4.50
N GLU A 135 5.93 -7.28 5.32
CA GLU A 135 6.79 -6.89 6.43
C GLU A 135 8.13 -6.32 5.93
N LEU A 136 8.75 -6.98 4.95
CA LEU A 136 10.01 -6.56 4.35
C LEU A 136 9.90 -5.14 3.78
N LYS A 137 8.84 -4.86 3.02
CA LYS A 137 8.56 -3.51 2.47
C LYS A 137 8.37 -2.48 3.57
N LYS A 138 7.60 -2.81 4.61
CA LYS A 138 7.38 -1.94 5.77
C LYS A 138 8.70 -1.61 6.48
N ARG A 139 9.52 -2.62 6.76
CA ARG A 139 10.83 -2.44 7.41
C ARG A 139 11.72 -1.50 6.59
N LYS A 140 11.84 -1.72 5.28
CA LYS A 140 12.63 -0.83 4.43
C LYS A 140 12.07 0.59 4.37
N THR A 141 10.74 0.73 4.30
CA THR A 141 10.08 2.05 4.29
C THR A 141 10.45 2.84 5.54
N TYR A 142 10.34 2.21 6.71
CA TYR A 142 10.69 2.85 7.98
C TYR A 142 12.19 3.16 8.11
N GLU A 143 13.06 2.26 7.64
CA GLU A 143 14.53 2.47 7.61
C GLU A 143 14.92 3.71 6.79
N LEU A 144 14.17 4.01 5.72
CA LEU A 144 14.41 5.14 4.83
C LEU A 144 13.60 6.38 5.21
N ASN A 145 13.12 6.44 6.45
CA ASN A 145 12.28 7.50 7.00
C ASN A 145 10.96 7.72 6.22
N GLY A 146 10.57 6.79 5.35
CA GLY A 146 9.33 6.87 4.61
C GLY A 146 8.12 6.55 5.47
N ILE A 147 6.94 6.74 4.87
CA ILE A 147 5.66 6.38 5.49
C ILE A 147 4.88 5.46 4.57
N LYS A 148 4.12 4.53 5.15
CA LYS A 148 3.19 3.69 4.39
C LYS A 148 1.76 4.20 4.56
N THR A 149 0.93 3.98 3.56
CA THR A 149 -0.52 4.09 3.72
C THR A 149 -1.05 2.95 4.60
N LEU A 150 -2.12 3.20 5.34
CA LEU A 150 -2.75 2.21 6.23
C LEU A 150 -3.84 1.40 5.50
N ILE A 151 -3.76 1.27 4.17
CA ILE A 151 -4.72 0.51 3.36
C ILE A 151 -4.50 -1.01 3.42
N SER A 152 -3.38 -1.45 3.97
CA SER A 152 -2.95 -2.84 3.96
C SER A 152 -2.38 -3.29 5.30
N ARG A 153 -2.04 -4.59 5.40
CA ARG A 153 -1.51 -5.22 6.61
C ARG A 153 -0.44 -4.35 7.24
N ASN A 154 -0.60 -4.13 8.54
CA ASN A 154 0.35 -3.38 9.33
C ASN A 154 1.16 -4.34 10.22
N HIS A 155 2.43 -4.00 10.33
CA HIS A 155 3.51 -4.80 10.92
C HIS A 155 4.35 -3.93 11.87
N TYR A 156 3.87 -2.74 12.19
CA TYR A 156 4.42 -1.94 13.28
C TYR A 156 3.81 -2.43 14.58
N ASP A 157 4.66 -2.63 15.58
CA ASP A 157 4.19 -2.64 16.95
C ASP A 157 3.63 -1.26 17.33
N GLU A 158 2.96 -1.19 18.48
CA GLU A 158 2.27 0.01 18.90
C GLU A 158 3.22 1.20 19.10
N THR A 159 4.40 0.93 19.67
CA THR A 159 5.43 1.94 19.92
C THR A 159 5.92 2.56 18.60
N THR A 160 6.28 1.73 17.63
CA THR A 160 6.73 2.18 16.31
C THR A 160 5.60 2.85 15.54
N PHE A 161 4.37 2.37 15.68
CA PHE A 161 3.22 2.99 15.04
C PHE A 161 3.03 4.43 15.52
N TRP A 162 3.02 4.65 16.84
CA TRP A 162 2.84 5.98 17.42
C TRP A 162 4.10 6.85 17.37
N SER A 163 5.28 6.28 17.08
CA SER A 163 6.47 7.09 16.75
C SER A 163 6.39 7.66 15.33
N ILE A 164 5.59 7.07 14.43
CA ILE A 164 5.38 7.56 13.05
C ILE A 164 4.14 8.46 12.97
N TYR A 165 3.03 8.00 13.51
CA TYR A 165 1.73 8.68 13.49
C TYR A 165 1.50 9.38 14.83
N SER A 166 1.09 10.64 14.83
CA SER A 166 0.96 11.42 16.06
C SER A 166 -0.22 10.94 16.91
N ARG A 167 0.09 10.23 18.00
CA ARG A 167 -0.90 9.80 18.99
C ARG A 167 -1.68 10.98 19.61
N PRO A 168 -1.04 12.07 20.08
CA PRO A 168 -1.78 13.19 20.68
C PRO A 168 -2.75 13.86 19.70
N ARG A 169 -2.35 14.03 18.43
CA ARG A 169 -3.24 14.61 17.39
C ARG A 169 -4.40 13.68 17.08
N TYR A 170 -4.15 12.37 17.01
CA TYR A 170 -5.20 11.38 16.83
C TYR A 170 -6.18 11.37 18.00
N GLU A 171 -5.70 11.32 19.25
CA GLU A 171 -6.56 11.29 20.45
C GLU A 171 -7.39 12.57 20.59
N SER A 172 -6.81 13.73 20.28
CA SER A 172 -7.54 15.00 20.23
C SER A 172 -8.66 14.99 19.18
N ALA A 173 -8.38 14.51 17.96
CA ALA A 173 -9.38 14.39 16.92
C ALA A 173 -10.47 13.36 17.29
N LYS A 174 -10.07 12.23 17.88
CA LYS A 174 -10.97 11.17 18.33
C LYS A 174 -11.95 11.67 19.39
N ALA A 175 -11.48 12.43 20.37
CA ALA A 175 -12.33 12.99 21.41
C ALA A 175 -13.40 13.95 20.86
N GLY A 176 -13.08 14.71 19.81
CA GLY A 176 -14.03 15.63 19.16
C GLY A 176 -14.99 14.96 18.18
N LEU A 177 -14.56 13.89 17.50
CA LEU A 177 -15.29 13.29 16.38
C LEU A 177 -15.98 11.95 16.73
N ASP A 178 -15.52 11.25 17.76
CA ASP A 178 -16.08 9.95 18.20
C ASP A 178 -15.91 9.76 19.73
N PRO A 179 -16.59 10.60 20.54
CA PRO A 179 -16.45 10.59 22.00
C PRO A 179 -16.91 9.28 22.65
N ASP A 180 -17.90 8.60 22.05
CA ASP A 180 -18.43 7.31 22.53
C ASP A 180 -17.65 6.10 21.99
N ASN A 181 -16.58 6.35 21.23
CA ASN A 181 -15.70 5.34 20.64
C ASN A 181 -16.43 4.28 19.78
N LEU A 182 -17.46 4.69 19.05
CA LEU A 182 -18.24 3.82 18.16
C LEU A 182 -17.38 3.17 17.09
N PHE A 183 -16.37 3.88 16.60
CA PHE A 183 -15.48 3.36 15.57
C PHE A 183 -14.28 2.60 16.14
N GLY A 184 -14.05 2.55 17.45
CA GLY A 184 -12.88 1.89 18.03
C GLY A 184 -11.54 2.60 17.75
N ASP A 185 -10.46 2.06 18.32
CA ASP A 185 -9.12 2.65 18.24
C ASP A 185 -8.40 2.38 16.89
N LEU A 186 -7.63 3.36 16.41
CA LEU A 186 -6.90 3.31 15.15
C LEU A 186 -5.87 2.17 15.15
N TYR A 187 -4.99 2.09 16.14
CA TYR A 187 -3.99 1.04 16.18
C TYR A 187 -4.65 -0.33 16.33
N GLN A 188 -5.71 -0.44 17.15
CA GLN A 188 -6.43 -1.71 17.32
C GLN A 188 -7.04 -2.25 16.02
N LYS A 189 -7.45 -1.38 15.09
CA LYS A 189 -7.92 -1.80 13.75
C LYS A 189 -6.82 -2.38 12.88
N PHE A 190 -5.60 -1.89 13.06
CA PHE A 190 -4.45 -2.19 12.20
C PHE A 190 -3.36 -3.01 12.90
N LYS A 191 -3.54 -3.43 14.15
CA LYS A 191 -2.52 -4.19 14.85
C LYS A 191 -2.19 -5.48 14.10
N PRO A 192 -0.92 -5.92 14.11
CA PRO A 192 -0.55 -7.22 13.53
C PRO A 192 -1.44 -8.32 14.10
N ARG A 193 -1.97 -9.19 13.24
CA ARG A 193 -2.65 -10.41 13.69
C ARG A 193 -1.59 -11.46 13.98
N ASN A 194 -1.54 -11.93 15.23
CA ASN A 194 -0.74 -13.08 15.65
C ASN A 194 -1.15 -14.34 14.87
#